data_AF-A0A9D8HSR3-F1
#
_entry.id   AF-A0A9D8HSR3-F1
#
_cell.length_a   1.000
_cell.length_b   1.000
_cell.length_c   1.000
_cell.angle_alpha   90.00
_cell.angle_beta   90.00
_cell.angle_gamma   90.00
#
_symmetry.space_group_name_H-M   'P 1'
#
loop_
_entity.id
_entity.type
_entity.pdbx_description
1 polymer ?
#
loop_
_entity_poly.entity_id
_entity_poly.type
_entity_poly.pdbx_seq_one_letter_code
_entity_poly.pdbx_strand_id
1 'polypeptide(L)'
;MKLANIFKPKWKNSDPKVRIKSIGLLNPENTIDKEERNKNEPILVKIAKYDNDAEVRKEAVRYIKDQIILKEIALNENNIDVFTTVFEKLSSFQDKKDVIKKINNPLFISYVAKNSTSDIIRNYAVEKVKDQDTLYDIFQEEKQINIKQTALYNFTNQHILFDIAASNPDRKIRWSAIFSIKDENLLMKIYEIEKDSQNRETIVSKLTSQNDLARIVAEDLEISVINEAISKLSKLDKSKWQNFFYELFNNVKNHISVRLNALDKLFIEKWQDMFYEVVKNNKEDLSIRVAAIERLHKHQREDFLYEIIQTSQYPLLRINAIIKLIPIHPEKSDRFFQMINKIIHSEEESEVKNVAKKIDYDFKILATLRNLCTAYTMNDKSKISGLEPKAKVIGRELNSVGGIEEMRRIFNKLGGIPGQRTLEMLWDGIGEWRG
;
A
#
# COMPACT_ATOMS: atom_id res chain seq x y z
N MET A 1 64.08 14.48 -30.30
CA MET A 1 63.59 13.12 -30.67
C MET A 1 64.38 12.10 -29.86
N LYS A 2 63.76 11.28 -29.00
CA LYS A 2 64.52 10.25 -28.24
C LYS A 2 65.03 9.19 -29.22
N LEU A 3 66.33 8.92 -29.24
CA LEU A 3 66.99 7.94 -30.15
C LEU A 3 66.30 6.56 -30.15
N ALA A 4 65.67 6.17 -29.04
CA ALA A 4 64.89 4.94 -28.91
C ALA A 4 63.61 4.84 -29.78
N ASN A 5 63.17 5.94 -30.42
CA ASN A 5 61.97 5.96 -31.27
C ASN A 5 62.22 5.54 -32.72
N ILE A 6 63.48 5.38 -33.15
CA ILE A 6 63.85 5.08 -34.54
C ILE A 6 63.61 3.59 -34.89
N PHE A 7 63.74 2.70 -33.91
CA PHE A 7 63.64 1.24 -34.10
C PHE A 7 62.33 0.61 -33.64
N LYS A 8 61.42 1.40 -33.04
CA LYS A 8 60.11 0.90 -32.58
C LYS A 8 59.06 1.11 -33.67
N PRO A 9 58.10 0.18 -33.83
CA PRO A 9 56.92 0.41 -34.66
C PRO A 9 56.25 1.74 -34.29
N LYS A 10 55.71 2.48 -35.27
CA LYS A 10 55.14 3.83 -35.05
C LYS A 10 54.05 3.86 -33.97
N TRP A 11 53.32 2.76 -33.81
CA TRP A 11 52.29 2.59 -32.77
C TRP A 11 52.86 2.43 -31.35
N LYS A 12 54.17 2.27 -31.17
CA LYS A 12 54.88 2.27 -29.87
C LYS A 12 55.68 3.56 -29.64
N ASN A 13 55.49 4.59 -30.47
CA ASN A 13 56.23 5.85 -30.33
C ASN A 13 55.85 6.57 -29.03
N SER A 14 56.80 7.28 -28.41
CA SER A 14 56.52 8.06 -27.19
C SER A 14 55.50 9.19 -27.41
N ASP A 15 55.42 9.74 -28.63
CA ASP A 15 54.48 10.80 -28.97
C ASP A 15 53.10 10.23 -29.34
N PRO A 16 52.02 10.55 -28.59
CA PRO A 16 50.66 10.06 -28.88
C PRO A 16 50.15 10.46 -30.26
N LYS A 17 50.56 11.62 -30.81
CA LYS A 17 50.15 12.05 -32.16
C LYS A 17 50.70 11.12 -33.23
N VAL A 18 51.93 10.65 -33.05
CA VAL A 18 52.56 9.67 -33.95
C VAL A 18 51.85 8.32 -33.84
N ARG A 19 51.45 7.91 -32.63
CA ARG A 19 50.67 6.69 -32.41
C ARG A 19 49.30 6.77 -33.11
N ILE A 20 48.54 7.84 -32.91
CA ILE A 20 47.24 8.09 -33.58
C ILE A 20 47.38 7.99 -35.11
N LYS A 21 48.34 8.71 -35.70
CA LYS A 21 48.56 8.67 -37.16
C LYS A 21 48.90 7.25 -37.66
N SER A 22 49.60 6.46 -36.84
CA SER A 22 49.91 5.08 -37.19
C SER A 22 48.71 4.13 -37.09
N ILE A 23 47.75 4.40 -36.20
CA ILE A 23 46.54 3.58 -36.05
C ILE A 23 45.70 3.62 -37.33
N GLY A 24 45.59 4.77 -38.00
CA GLY A 24 44.89 4.87 -39.28
C GLY A 24 45.51 4.01 -40.40
N LEU A 25 46.81 3.68 -40.31
CA LEU A 25 47.49 2.74 -41.22
C LEU A 25 47.23 1.27 -40.86
N LEU A 26 46.85 1.00 -39.60
CA LEU A 26 46.43 -0.33 -39.14
C LEU A 26 44.93 -0.59 -39.42
N ASN A 27 44.23 0.37 -40.04
CA ASN A 27 42.81 0.23 -40.37
C ASN A 27 42.57 -1.01 -41.25
N PRO A 28 41.78 -1.99 -40.76
CA PRO A 28 41.41 -3.18 -41.51
C PRO A 28 40.76 -2.90 -42.86
N GLU A 29 40.10 -1.75 -43.03
CA GLU A 29 39.40 -1.37 -44.27
C GLU A 29 40.34 -0.81 -45.34
N ASN A 30 41.54 -0.35 -44.94
CA ASN A 30 42.60 0.04 -45.86
C ASN A 30 43.47 -1.15 -46.30
N THR A 31 43.23 -2.33 -45.74
CA THR A 31 44.03 -3.54 -45.94
C THR A 31 43.21 -4.58 -46.72
N ILE A 32 43.49 -4.72 -48.02
CA ILE A 32 42.78 -5.67 -48.90
C ILE A 32 43.17 -7.12 -48.56
N ASP A 33 44.40 -7.32 -48.09
CA ASP A 33 44.90 -8.64 -47.70
C ASP A 33 44.35 -9.09 -46.33
N LYS A 34 43.76 -10.28 -46.32
CA LYS A 34 43.18 -10.91 -45.12
C LYS A 34 44.27 -11.28 -44.10
N GLU A 35 45.46 -11.67 -44.56
CA GLU A 35 46.56 -12.03 -43.64
C GLU A 35 47.13 -10.82 -42.90
N GLU A 36 47.35 -9.71 -43.61
CA GLU A 36 47.78 -8.45 -43.00
C GLU A 36 46.72 -7.85 -42.06
N ARG A 37 45.43 -7.95 -42.44
CA ARG A 37 44.31 -7.56 -41.57
C ARG A 37 44.30 -8.35 -40.25
N ASN A 38 44.51 -9.67 -40.31
CA ASN A 38 44.57 -10.53 -39.13
C ASN A 38 45.76 -10.21 -38.22
N LYS A 39 46.85 -9.63 -38.75
CA LYS A 39 48.01 -9.17 -37.94
C LYS A 39 47.74 -7.81 -37.26
N ASN A 40 46.93 -6.95 -37.86
CA ASN A 40 46.66 -5.60 -37.36
C ASN A 40 45.64 -5.58 -36.21
N GLU A 41 44.63 -6.45 -36.25
CA GLU A 41 43.57 -6.49 -35.23
C GLU A 41 44.09 -6.71 -33.79
N PRO A 42 44.96 -7.71 -33.50
CA PRO A 42 45.53 -7.86 -32.16
C PRO A 42 46.32 -6.64 -31.67
N ILE A 43 46.95 -5.89 -32.58
CA ILE A 43 47.68 -4.67 -32.25
C ILE A 43 46.70 -3.56 -31.86
N LEU A 44 45.63 -3.35 -32.63
CA LEU A 44 44.57 -2.40 -32.33
C LEU A 44 43.92 -2.68 -30.97
N VAL A 45 43.61 -3.96 -30.70
CA VAL A 45 43.05 -4.39 -29.42
C VAL A 45 44.00 -4.09 -28.26
N LYS A 46 45.30 -4.37 -28.43
CA LYS A 46 46.31 -4.07 -27.41
C LYS A 46 46.40 -2.57 -27.13
N ILE A 47 46.36 -1.73 -28.16
CA ILE A 47 46.39 -0.27 -28.02
C ILE A 47 45.12 0.19 -27.30
N ALA A 48 43.95 -0.25 -27.75
CA ALA A 48 42.67 0.13 -27.18
C ALA A 48 42.51 -0.25 -25.70
N LYS A 49 43.14 -1.34 -25.25
CA LYS A 49 43.10 -1.78 -23.84
C LYS A 49 44.14 -1.11 -22.95
N TYR A 50 45.33 -0.81 -23.48
CA TYR A 50 46.51 -0.58 -22.64
C TYR A 50 47.32 0.67 -22.99
N ASP A 51 46.97 1.45 -24.02
CA ASP A 51 47.67 2.71 -24.27
C ASP A 51 47.39 3.71 -23.13
N ASN A 52 48.43 4.40 -22.68
CA ASN A 52 48.32 5.36 -21.59
C ASN A 52 47.55 6.63 -21.98
N ASP A 53 47.46 6.93 -23.27
CA ASP A 53 46.78 8.12 -23.79
C ASP A 53 45.35 7.76 -24.26
N ALA A 54 44.35 8.44 -23.70
CA ALA A 54 42.95 8.15 -23.98
C ALA A 54 42.55 8.44 -25.44
N GLU A 55 43.13 9.44 -26.09
CA GLU A 55 42.83 9.73 -27.50
C GLU A 55 43.41 8.64 -28.42
N VAL A 56 44.57 8.09 -28.05
CA VAL A 56 45.15 6.93 -28.75
C VAL A 56 44.25 5.70 -28.58
N ARG A 57 43.74 5.44 -27.37
CA ARG A 57 42.78 4.33 -27.13
C ARG A 57 41.49 4.53 -27.93
N LYS A 58 40.91 5.74 -27.88
CA LYS A 58 39.69 6.11 -28.61
C LYS A 58 39.84 5.87 -30.10
N GLU A 59 40.96 6.29 -30.68
CA GLU A 59 41.24 6.08 -32.10
C GLU A 59 41.35 4.60 -32.44
N ALA A 60 42.04 3.80 -31.63
CA ALA A 60 42.13 2.35 -31.85
C ALA A 60 40.76 1.66 -31.80
N VAL A 61 39.90 2.05 -30.84
CA VAL A 61 38.52 1.53 -30.72
C VAL A 61 37.73 1.71 -32.01
N ARG A 62 37.92 2.81 -32.76
CA ARG A 62 37.17 3.07 -34.01
C ARG A 62 37.31 1.93 -35.02
N TYR A 63 38.44 1.23 -35.02
CA TYR A 63 38.73 0.14 -35.97
C TYR A 63 38.40 -1.26 -35.45
N ILE A 64 38.01 -1.42 -34.18
CA ILE A 64 37.60 -2.71 -33.60
C ILE A 64 36.13 -3.01 -33.98
N LYS A 65 35.88 -4.24 -34.46
CA LYS A 65 34.54 -4.72 -34.85
C LYS A 65 34.00 -5.82 -33.93
N ASP A 66 34.88 -6.58 -33.30
CA ASP A 66 34.51 -7.66 -32.38
C ASP A 66 33.76 -7.12 -31.15
N GLN A 67 32.49 -7.54 -31.00
CA GLN A 67 31.61 -7.07 -29.93
C GLN A 67 32.00 -7.62 -28.54
N ILE A 68 32.65 -8.78 -28.47
CA ILE A 68 33.16 -9.35 -27.22
C ILE A 68 34.30 -8.46 -26.71
N ILE A 69 35.21 -8.08 -27.60
CA ILE A 69 36.34 -7.21 -27.27
C ILE A 69 35.85 -5.81 -26.91
N LEU A 70 34.89 -5.23 -27.65
CA LEU A 70 34.31 -3.93 -27.31
C LEU A 70 33.66 -3.95 -25.91
N LYS A 71 32.91 -4.99 -25.57
CA LYS A 71 32.37 -5.15 -24.20
C LYS A 71 33.47 -5.21 -23.16
N GLU A 72 34.53 -5.98 -23.41
CA GLU A 72 35.66 -6.08 -22.49
C GLU A 72 36.32 -4.71 -22.27
N ILE A 73 36.54 -3.94 -23.33
CA ILE A 73 37.10 -2.58 -23.24
C ILE A 73 36.15 -1.69 -22.42
N ALA A 74 34.86 -1.66 -22.75
CA ALA A 74 33.87 -0.83 -22.04
C ALA A 74 33.82 -1.10 -20.53
N LEU A 75 33.97 -2.38 -20.13
CA LEU A 75 33.93 -2.79 -18.72
C LEU A 75 35.20 -2.44 -17.93
N ASN A 76 36.32 -2.19 -18.61
CA ASN A 76 37.61 -1.88 -17.99
C ASN A 76 38.09 -0.44 -18.25
N GLU A 77 37.29 0.37 -18.96
CA GLU A 77 37.64 1.74 -19.29
C GLU A 77 37.43 2.70 -18.11
N ASN A 78 38.25 3.76 -18.04
CA ASN A 78 38.20 4.79 -17.00
C ASN A 78 38.00 6.21 -17.55
N ASN A 79 38.22 6.42 -18.84
CA ASN A 79 38.01 7.68 -19.54
C ASN A 79 36.64 7.70 -20.24
N ILE A 80 35.88 8.78 -20.03
CA ILE A 80 34.52 8.92 -20.57
C ILE A 80 34.50 8.92 -22.10
N ASP A 81 35.40 9.63 -22.77
CA ASP A 81 35.38 9.75 -24.24
C ASP A 81 35.68 8.42 -24.95
N VAL A 82 36.54 7.60 -24.35
CA VAL A 82 36.76 6.23 -24.84
C VAL A 82 35.53 5.37 -24.57
N PHE A 83 34.98 5.42 -23.35
CA PHE A 83 33.80 4.64 -22.99
C PHE A 83 32.60 4.96 -23.90
N THR A 84 32.29 6.24 -24.14
CA THR A 84 31.17 6.64 -25.00
C THR A 84 31.38 6.14 -26.43
N THR A 85 32.59 6.28 -26.97
CA THR A 85 32.96 5.76 -28.29
C THR A 85 32.75 4.24 -28.38
N VAL A 86 33.18 3.48 -27.37
CA VAL A 86 32.99 2.03 -27.33
C VAL A 86 31.50 1.68 -27.20
N PHE A 87 30.79 2.35 -26.29
CA PHE A 87 29.39 2.08 -25.99
C PHE A 87 28.46 2.37 -27.17
N GLU A 88 28.74 3.40 -27.95
CA GLU A 88 28.02 3.72 -29.18
C GLU A 88 28.25 2.70 -30.29
N LYS A 89 29.47 2.14 -30.35
CA LYS A 89 29.82 1.06 -31.31
C LYS A 89 29.19 -0.29 -30.99
N LEU A 90 28.66 -0.51 -29.78
CA LEU A 90 27.95 -1.75 -29.46
C LEU A 90 26.67 -1.81 -30.31
N SER A 91 26.56 -2.86 -31.15
CA SER A 91 25.51 -2.92 -32.18
C SER A 91 24.17 -3.39 -31.64
N SER A 92 24.17 -4.28 -30.64
CA SER A 92 22.94 -4.88 -30.11
C SER A 92 22.49 -4.25 -28.80
N PHE A 93 21.18 -4.26 -28.59
CA PHE A 93 20.56 -3.91 -27.31
C PHE A 93 21.13 -4.76 -26.16
N GLN A 94 21.32 -6.07 -26.41
CA GLN A 94 21.80 -6.99 -25.38
C GLN A 94 23.21 -6.65 -24.92
N ASP A 95 24.11 -6.29 -25.85
CA ASP A 95 25.48 -5.90 -25.50
C ASP A 95 25.53 -4.63 -24.66
N LYS A 96 24.74 -3.61 -25.04
CA LYS A 96 24.61 -2.36 -24.25
C LYS A 96 24.07 -2.66 -22.86
N LYS A 97 23.01 -3.47 -22.77
CA LYS A 97 22.41 -3.87 -21.49
C LYS A 97 23.39 -4.62 -20.60
N ASP A 98 24.18 -5.55 -21.16
CA ASP A 98 25.20 -6.30 -20.41
C ASP A 98 26.26 -5.39 -19.81
N VAL A 99 26.68 -4.36 -20.56
CA VAL A 99 27.63 -3.35 -20.08
C VAL A 99 27.00 -2.52 -18.97
N ILE A 100 25.80 -1.95 -19.16
CA ILE A 100 25.14 -1.11 -18.15
C ILE A 100 24.90 -1.85 -16.83
N LYS A 101 24.54 -3.13 -16.90
CA LYS A 101 24.37 -3.96 -15.71
C LYS A 101 25.66 -4.07 -14.88
N LYS A 102 26.83 -4.09 -15.53
CA LYS A 102 28.12 -4.38 -14.88
C LYS A 102 28.96 -3.13 -14.56
N ILE A 103 28.81 -2.02 -15.29
CA ILE A 103 29.56 -0.80 -14.99
C ILE A 103 29.13 -0.20 -13.65
N ASN A 104 30.08 0.42 -12.94
CA ASN A 104 29.82 1.09 -11.66
C ASN A 104 30.32 2.55 -11.64
N ASN A 105 30.94 3.02 -12.73
CA ASN A 105 31.42 4.40 -12.83
C ASN A 105 30.22 5.37 -12.93
N PRO A 106 30.03 6.29 -11.96
CA PRO A 106 28.88 7.19 -11.96
C PRO A 106 28.80 8.10 -13.19
N LEU A 107 29.94 8.54 -13.73
CA LEU A 107 29.98 9.39 -14.93
C LEU A 107 29.45 8.64 -16.15
N PHE A 108 29.81 7.36 -16.29
CA PHE A 108 29.41 6.53 -17.42
C PHE A 108 27.91 6.21 -17.35
N ILE A 109 27.42 5.87 -16.15
CA ILE A 109 26.00 5.61 -15.91
C ILE A 109 25.19 6.88 -16.22
N SER A 110 25.63 8.04 -15.74
CA SER A 110 24.96 9.32 -15.97
C SER A 110 24.94 9.70 -17.47
N TYR A 111 26.05 9.49 -18.18
CA TYR A 111 26.09 9.68 -19.62
C TYR A 111 25.03 8.85 -20.34
N VAL A 112 24.97 7.55 -20.05
CA VAL A 112 24.04 6.65 -20.73
C VAL A 112 22.59 6.97 -20.36
N ALA A 113 22.34 7.32 -19.10
CA ALA A 113 21.02 7.73 -18.62
C ALA A 113 20.51 8.99 -19.33
N LYS A 114 21.38 9.96 -19.63
CA LYS A 114 21.02 11.21 -20.31
C LYS A 114 20.99 11.08 -21.85
N ASN A 115 21.89 10.30 -22.45
CA ASN A 115 22.18 10.39 -23.88
C ASN A 115 21.80 9.16 -24.72
N SER A 116 21.48 8.01 -24.10
CA SER A 116 21.14 6.82 -24.90
C SER A 116 19.88 7.04 -25.72
N THR A 117 19.94 6.74 -27.02
CA THR A 117 18.78 6.79 -27.91
C THR A 117 17.74 5.70 -27.62
N SER A 118 18.15 4.61 -26.95
CA SER A 118 17.24 3.56 -26.51
C SER A 118 16.68 3.89 -25.13
N ASP A 119 15.36 4.08 -25.06
CA ASP A 119 14.60 4.34 -23.83
C ASP A 119 14.80 3.24 -22.78
N ILE A 120 14.86 1.98 -23.22
CA ILE A 120 15.08 0.83 -22.31
C ILE A 120 16.49 0.88 -21.71
N ILE A 121 17.51 1.25 -22.50
CA ILE A 121 18.88 1.41 -22.01
C ILE A 121 19.00 2.62 -21.08
N ARG A 122 18.33 3.74 -21.40
CA ARG A 122 18.24 4.88 -20.48
C ARG A 122 17.62 4.44 -19.15
N ASN A 123 16.51 3.71 -19.17
CA ASN A 123 15.85 3.24 -17.95
C ASN A 123 16.80 2.40 -17.07
N TYR A 124 17.51 1.43 -17.65
CA TYR A 124 18.51 0.64 -16.92
C TYR A 124 19.64 1.48 -16.31
N ALA A 125 20.05 2.55 -17.00
CA ALA A 125 21.06 3.46 -16.48
C ALA A 125 20.48 4.33 -15.35
N VAL A 126 19.27 4.88 -15.51
CA VAL A 126 18.55 5.68 -14.50
C VAL A 126 18.36 4.89 -13.20
N GLU A 127 18.01 3.60 -13.29
CA GLU A 127 17.93 2.70 -12.12
C GLU A 127 19.22 2.68 -11.28
N LYS A 128 20.38 2.93 -11.91
CA LYS A 128 21.70 2.90 -11.27
C LYS A 128 22.24 4.27 -10.88
N VAL A 129 21.64 5.38 -11.33
CA VAL A 129 22.07 6.73 -10.94
C VAL A 129 21.83 6.93 -9.44
N LYS A 130 22.85 7.41 -8.72
CA LYS A 130 22.79 7.71 -7.28
C LYS A 130 22.82 9.20 -6.96
N ASP A 131 23.46 9.97 -7.83
CA ASP A 131 23.52 11.42 -7.72
C ASP A 131 22.13 12.03 -7.89
N GLN A 132 21.68 12.78 -6.88
CA GLN A 132 20.30 13.27 -6.80
C GLN A 132 20.05 14.43 -7.77
N ASP A 133 21.06 15.26 -8.04
CA ASP A 133 20.97 16.36 -9.01
C ASP A 133 20.88 15.81 -10.44
N THR A 134 21.71 14.82 -10.77
CA THR A 134 21.63 14.11 -12.05
C THR A 134 20.26 13.45 -12.25
N LEU A 135 19.70 12.79 -11.23
CA LEU A 135 18.35 12.23 -11.29
C LEU A 135 17.29 13.31 -11.51
N TYR A 136 17.46 14.49 -10.89
CA TYR A 136 16.55 15.61 -11.04
C TYR A 136 16.58 16.18 -12.45
N ASP A 137 17.77 16.40 -13.01
CA ASP A 137 17.93 16.81 -14.42
C ASP A 137 17.21 15.84 -15.36
N ILE A 138 17.48 14.54 -15.20
CA ILE A 138 16.87 13.48 -16.01
C ILE A 138 15.34 13.54 -15.87
N PHE A 139 14.83 13.65 -14.66
CA PHE A 139 13.39 13.69 -14.41
C PHE A 139 12.69 14.88 -15.09
N GLN A 140 13.32 16.06 -15.06
CA GLN A 140 12.78 17.28 -15.67
C GLN A 140 12.74 17.17 -17.20
N GLU A 141 13.84 16.72 -17.81
CA GLU A 141 14.02 16.69 -19.26
C GLU A 141 13.37 15.47 -19.95
N GLU A 142 13.18 14.37 -19.22
CA GLU A 142 12.66 13.14 -19.80
C GLU A 142 11.23 13.33 -20.32
N LYS A 143 10.86 12.60 -21.37
CA LYS A 143 9.52 12.61 -21.96
C LYS A 143 8.77 11.32 -21.65
N GLN A 144 9.50 10.23 -21.51
CA GLN A 144 8.94 8.91 -21.26
C GLN A 144 8.55 8.74 -19.79
N ILE A 145 7.26 8.51 -19.57
CA ILE A 145 6.68 8.45 -18.22
C ILE A 145 7.29 7.35 -17.35
N ASN A 146 7.62 6.20 -17.95
CA ASN A 146 8.25 5.08 -17.24
C ASN A 146 9.65 5.45 -16.73
N ILE A 147 10.45 6.19 -17.50
CA ILE A 147 11.78 6.63 -17.08
C ILE A 147 11.67 7.72 -16.01
N LYS A 148 10.70 8.64 -16.14
CA LYS A 148 10.39 9.60 -15.05
C LYS A 148 10.03 8.90 -13.75
N GLN A 149 9.19 7.87 -13.81
CA GLN A 149 8.82 7.08 -12.65
C GLN A 149 10.03 6.37 -12.04
N THR A 150 10.89 5.76 -12.87
CA THR A 150 12.15 5.15 -12.40
C THR A 150 13.04 6.16 -11.68
N ALA A 151 13.20 7.37 -12.23
CA ALA A 151 13.96 8.43 -11.56
C ALA A 151 13.30 8.83 -10.22
N LEU A 152 11.97 8.95 -10.22
CA LEU A 152 11.19 9.30 -9.03
C LEU A 152 11.34 8.29 -7.89
N TYR A 153 11.37 7.00 -8.21
CA TYR A 153 11.61 5.93 -7.23
C TYR A 153 13.04 5.94 -6.67
N ASN A 154 13.99 6.55 -7.39
CA ASN A 154 15.39 6.65 -6.98
C ASN A 154 15.72 7.93 -6.20
N PHE A 155 14.80 8.89 -6.10
CA PHE A 155 15.01 10.03 -5.21
C PHE A 155 14.98 9.58 -3.74
N THR A 156 16.01 10.00 -3.02
CA THR A 156 16.14 9.86 -1.57
C THR A 156 16.06 11.21 -0.86
N ASN A 157 16.36 12.30 -1.56
CA ASN A 157 16.23 13.66 -1.03
C ASN A 157 14.74 14.04 -0.88
N GLN A 158 14.32 14.23 0.37
CA GLN A 158 12.93 14.54 0.72
C GLN A 158 12.48 15.93 0.23
N HIS A 159 13.39 16.89 0.06
CA HIS A 159 13.06 18.22 -0.47
C HIS A 159 12.79 18.20 -1.97
N ILE A 160 13.57 17.42 -2.75
CA ILE A 160 13.28 17.20 -4.18
C ILE A 160 11.91 16.55 -4.34
N LEU A 161 11.62 15.52 -3.53
CA LEU A 161 10.31 14.87 -3.54
C LEU A 161 9.18 15.84 -3.16
N PHE A 162 9.40 16.70 -2.17
CA PHE A 162 8.45 17.76 -1.80
C PHE A 162 8.19 18.71 -2.97
N ASP A 163 9.23 19.21 -3.63
CA ASP A 163 9.07 20.15 -4.75
C ASP A 163 8.27 19.51 -5.90
N ILE A 164 8.55 18.25 -6.22
CA ILE A 164 7.80 17.48 -7.22
C ILE A 164 6.33 17.31 -6.78
N ALA A 165 6.11 16.90 -5.53
CA ALA A 165 4.77 16.72 -4.98
C ALA A 165 3.96 18.02 -4.90
N ALA A 166 4.62 19.16 -4.67
CA ALA A 166 3.97 20.45 -4.51
C ALA A 166 3.62 21.14 -5.84
N SER A 167 4.39 20.90 -6.90
CA SER A 167 4.36 21.72 -8.12
C SER A 167 4.08 20.96 -9.42
N ASN A 168 4.24 19.63 -9.46
CA ASN A 168 4.15 18.91 -10.72
C ASN A 168 2.69 18.93 -11.26
N PRO A 169 2.47 19.26 -12.56
CA PRO A 169 1.13 19.32 -13.11
C PRO A 169 0.46 17.95 -13.19
N ASP A 170 1.23 16.87 -13.35
CA ASP A 170 0.70 15.52 -13.45
C ASP A 170 0.37 14.96 -12.06
N ARG A 171 -0.91 14.67 -11.84
CA ARG A 171 -1.44 14.14 -10.58
C ARG A 171 -0.75 12.82 -10.16
N LYS A 172 -0.48 11.90 -11.09
CA LYS A 172 0.13 10.60 -10.80
C LYS A 172 1.59 10.76 -10.39
N ILE A 173 2.30 11.72 -10.98
CA ILE A 173 3.66 12.06 -10.57
C ILE A 173 3.68 12.67 -9.17
N ARG A 174 2.77 13.60 -8.87
CA ARG A 174 2.61 14.12 -7.49
C ARG A 174 2.31 12.99 -6.51
N TRP A 175 1.39 12.09 -6.84
CA TRP A 175 1.05 10.94 -6.02
C TRP A 175 2.27 10.05 -5.72
N SER A 176 3.07 9.71 -6.73
CA SER A 176 4.27 8.90 -6.54
C SER A 176 5.32 9.62 -5.68
N ALA A 177 5.44 10.95 -5.81
CA ALA A 177 6.31 11.73 -4.94
C ALA A 177 5.81 11.72 -3.49
N ILE A 178 4.52 11.99 -3.26
CA ILE A 178 3.85 11.89 -1.94
C ILE A 178 4.09 10.51 -1.31
N PHE A 179 3.95 9.45 -2.09
CA PHE A 179 4.15 8.08 -1.61
C PHE A 179 5.58 7.86 -1.09
N SER A 180 6.58 8.46 -1.72
CA SER A 180 8.00 8.35 -1.35
C SER A 180 8.43 9.28 -0.19
N ILE A 181 7.64 10.30 0.14
CA ILE A 181 7.93 11.20 1.26
C ILE A 181 7.66 10.48 2.59
N LYS A 182 8.58 10.62 3.55
CA LYS A 182 8.50 10.03 4.90
C LYS A 182 8.35 11.09 5.98
N ASP A 183 8.75 12.33 5.71
CA ASP A 183 8.62 13.44 6.66
C ASP A 183 7.16 13.93 6.73
N GLU A 184 6.52 13.75 7.89
CA GLU A 184 5.14 14.17 8.11
C GLU A 184 4.94 15.69 7.98
N ASN A 185 5.93 16.51 8.33
CA ASN A 185 5.81 17.97 8.18
C ASN A 185 5.79 18.37 6.71
N LEU A 186 6.59 17.71 5.86
CA LEU A 186 6.54 17.93 4.41
C LEU A 186 5.22 17.46 3.83
N LEU A 187 4.71 16.31 4.27
CA LEU A 187 3.40 15.81 3.87
C LEU A 187 2.28 16.80 4.22
N MET A 188 2.28 17.36 5.43
CA MET A 188 1.28 18.36 5.82
C MET A 188 1.38 19.64 4.98
N LYS A 189 2.59 20.12 4.68
CA LYS A 189 2.75 21.26 3.76
C LYS A 189 2.17 20.99 2.37
N ILE A 190 2.32 19.76 1.85
CA ILE A 190 1.71 19.36 0.57
C ILE A 190 0.19 19.29 0.71
N TYR A 191 -0.32 18.76 1.82
CA TYR A 191 -1.74 18.63 2.07
C TYR A 191 -2.47 19.97 1.97
N GLU A 192 -1.90 21.05 2.53
CA GLU A 192 -2.48 22.40 2.50
C GLU A 192 -2.65 22.98 1.08
N ILE A 193 -1.88 22.49 0.11
CA ILE A 193 -1.89 23.01 -1.27
C ILE A 193 -2.45 22.01 -2.30
N GLU A 194 -2.60 20.73 -1.92
CA GLU A 194 -3.04 19.67 -2.82
C GLU A 194 -4.56 19.71 -3.04
N LYS A 195 -4.92 19.88 -4.31
CA LYS A 195 -6.32 20.04 -4.73
C LYS A 195 -7.00 18.69 -4.94
N ASP A 196 -6.25 17.66 -5.33
CA ASP A 196 -6.77 16.32 -5.59
C ASP A 196 -7.03 15.57 -4.29
N SER A 197 -8.28 15.15 -4.08
CA SER A 197 -8.69 14.44 -2.87
C SER A 197 -7.99 13.10 -2.68
N GLN A 198 -7.73 12.34 -3.74
CA GLN A 198 -7.06 11.04 -3.63
C GLN A 198 -5.60 11.19 -3.18
N ASN A 199 -4.93 12.26 -3.62
CA ASN A 199 -3.60 12.61 -3.14
C ASN A 199 -3.64 13.07 -1.67
N ARG A 200 -4.61 13.90 -1.27
CA ARG A 200 -4.82 14.27 0.14
C ARG A 200 -5.08 13.05 1.02
N GLU A 201 -5.94 12.13 0.59
CA GLU A 201 -6.21 10.87 1.29
C GLU A 201 -4.93 10.03 1.47
N THR A 202 -4.10 9.95 0.42
CA THR A 202 -2.79 9.27 0.48
C THR A 202 -1.88 9.92 1.52
N ILE A 203 -1.88 11.25 1.63
CA ILE A 203 -1.14 11.96 2.67
C ILE A 203 -1.64 11.55 4.06
N VAL A 204 -2.96 11.63 4.30
CA VAL A 204 -3.57 11.26 5.59
C VAL A 204 -3.24 9.83 5.99
N SER A 205 -3.23 8.91 5.03
CA SER A 205 -2.86 7.50 5.24
C SER A 205 -1.44 7.32 5.79
N LYS A 206 -0.57 8.31 5.64
CA LYS A 206 0.82 8.31 6.12
C LYS A 206 1.05 9.10 7.42
N LEU A 207 0.11 9.96 7.84
CA LEU A 207 0.25 10.77 9.06
C LEU A 207 0.10 9.96 10.35
N THR A 208 0.77 10.35 11.44
CA THR A 208 0.56 9.76 12.77
C THR A 208 0.17 10.80 13.81
N SER A 209 0.50 12.07 13.57
CA SER A 209 0.10 13.21 14.41
C SER A 209 -1.42 13.27 14.64
N GLN A 210 -1.84 13.04 15.89
CA GLN A 210 -3.26 13.05 16.25
C GLN A 210 -3.86 14.46 16.18
N ASN A 211 -3.05 15.51 16.38
CA ASN A 211 -3.51 16.88 16.25
C ASN A 211 -3.77 17.25 14.78
N ASP A 212 -2.88 16.85 13.86
CA ASP A 212 -3.09 17.09 12.43
C ASP A 212 -4.29 16.30 11.90
N LEU A 213 -4.43 15.03 12.30
CA LEU A 213 -5.60 14.23 11.93
C LEU A 213 -6.91 14.86 12.44
N ALA A 214 -6.92 15.40 13.66
CA ALA A 214 -8.11 16.05 14.22
C ALA A 214 -8.44 17.35 13.47
N ARG A 215 -7.42 18.13 13.12
CA ARG A 215 -7.56 19.33 12.30
C ARG A 215 -8.14 19.01 10.93
N ILE A 216 -7.61 17.98 10.26
CA ILE A 216 -8.10 17.49 8.96
C ILE A 216 -9.59 17.11 9.02
N VAL A 217 -10.01 16.41 10.07
CA VAL A 217 -11.43 16.04 10.27
C VAL A 217 -12.33 17.27 10.45
N ALA A 218 -11.80 18.35 11.04
CA ALA A 218 -12.54 19.59 11.26
C ALA A 218 -12.57 20.51 10.02
N GLU A 219 -11.58 20.41 9.13
CA GLU A 219 -11.33 21.40 8.06
C GLU A 219 -11.53 20.86 6.64
N ASP A 220 -11.24 19.58 6.35
CA ASP A 220 -11.41 19.04 4.99
C ASP A 220 -12.91 18.89 4.65
N LEU A 221 -13.21 19.00 3.36
CA LEU A 221 -14.57 18.90 2.82
C LEU A 221 -14.82 17.54 2.15
N GLU A 222 -13.76 16.80 1.83
CA GLU A 222 -13.86 15.51 1.17
C GLU A 222 -14.08 14.38 2.16
N ILE A 223 -15.17 13.65 1.97
CA ILE A 223 -15.61 12.59 2.88
C ILE A 223 -14.59 11.45 2.97
N SER A 224 -13.93 11.07 1.87
CA SER A 224 -12.93 9.99 1.89
C SER A 224 -11.71 10.37 2.75
N VAL A 225 -11.24 11.62 2.64
CA VAL A 225 -10.12 12.16 3.41
C VAL A 225 -10.47 12.22 4.91
N ILE A 226 -11.66 12.74 5.24
CA ILE A 226 -12.17 12.80 6.61
C ILE A 226 -12.25 11.39 7.23
N ASN A 227 -12.81 10.42 6.50
CA ASN A 227 -12.95 9.06 7.00
C ASN A 227 -11.61 8.38 7.23
N GLU A 228 -10.64 8.57 6.32
CA GLU A 228 -9.28 8.09 6.52
C GLU A 228 -8.66 8.68 7.80
N ALA A 229 -8.86 9.98 8.04
CA ALA A 229 -8.35 10.64 9.25
C ALA A 229 -9.03 10.11 10.54
N ILE A 230 -10.36 9.94 10.55
CA ILE A 230 -11.10 9.36 11.68
C ILE A 230 -10.65 7.94 11.98
N SER A 231 -10.35 7.14 10.95
CA SER A 231 -9.87 5.77 11.13
C SER A 231 -8.56 5.73 11.94
N LYS A 232 -7.75 6.79 11.84
CA LYS A 232 -6.43 6.92 12.47
C LYS A 232 -6.43 7.65 13.81
N LEU A 233 -7.47 8.41 14.13
CA LEU A 233 -7.59 9.24 15.34
C LEU A 233 -7.72 8.48 16.68
N SER A 234 -7.50 7.18 16.73
CA SER A 234 -7.85 6.42 17.94
C SER A 234 -7.10 5.12 18.16
N LYS A 235 -5.87 4.98 17.66
CA LYS A 235 -5.09 3.74 17.88
C LYS A 235 -4.42 3.66 19.26
N LEU A 236 -4.27 4.76 20.01
CA LEU A 236 -3.49 4.79 21.26
C LEU A 236 -4.25 5.26 22.52
N ASP A 237 -5.22 6.17 22.41
CA ASP A 237 -6.02 6.61 23.58
C ASP A 237 -7.41 7.11 23.16
N LYS A 238 -8.39 6.20 23.16
CA LYS A 238 -9.79 6.53 22.84
C LYS A 238 -10.42 7.50 23.86
N SER A 239 -9.89 7.57 25.09
CA SER A 239 -10.49 8.38 26.16
C SER A 239 -10.31 9.87 25.91
N LYS A 240 -9.13 10.26 25.39
CA LYS A 240 -8.79 11.66 25.07
C LYS A 240 -9.72 12.28 24.04
N TRP A 241 -10.17 11.51 23.06
CA TRP A 241 -10.93 12.00 21.90
C TRP A 241 -12.46 11.93 22.06
N GLN A 242 -12.95 11.53 23.24
CA GLN A 242 -14.40 11.36 23.46
C GLN A 242 -15.21 12.63 23.19
N ASN A 243 -14.75 13.79 23.68
CA ASN A 243 -15.48 15.05 23.47
C ASN A 243 -15.41 15.50 22.01
N PHE A 244 -14.26 15.30 21.36
CA PHE A 244 -14.10 15.59 19.92
C PHE A 244 -15.08 14.79 19.07
N PHE A 245 -15.18 13.46 19.27
CA PHE A 245 -16.13 12.64 18.51
C PHE A 245 -17.59 12.99 18.82
N TYR A 246 -17.89 13.42 20.04
CA TYR A 246 -19.23 13.91 20.40
C TYR A 246 -19.55 15.20 19.64
N GLU A 247 -18.64 16.17 19.62
CA GLU A 247 -18.82 17.41 18.86
C GLU A 247 -18.91 17.15 17.35
N LEU A 248 -18.05 16.28 16.83
CA LEU A 248 -18.05 15.87 15.42
C LEU A 248 -19.40 15.27 15.02
N PHE A 249 -19.95 14.36 15.84
CA PHE A 249 -21.25 13.75 15.61
C PHE A 249 -22.39 14.77 15.55
N ASN A 250 -22.35 15.78 16.42
CA ASN A 250 -23.41 16.79 16.53
C ASN A 250 -23.30 17.91 15.49
N ASN A 251 -22.09 18.26 15.08
CA ASN A 251 -21.82 19.38 14.18
C ASN A 251 -21.90 18.96 12.70
N VAL A 252 -21.50 17.74 12.35
CA VAL A 252 -21.45 17.26 10.96
C VAL A 252 -22.77 16.57 10.56
N LYS A 253 -23.90 17.29 10.64
CA LYS A 253 -25.24 16.71 10.48
C LYS A 253 -25.50 16.08 9.11
N ASN A 254 -24.90 16.61 8.05
CA ASN A 254 -25.20 16.25 6.66
C ASN A 254 -24.42 15.03 6.14
N HIS A 255 -23.49 14.46 6.92
CA HIS A 255 -22.66 13.33 6.48
C HIS A 255 -22.85 12.11 7.39
N ILE A 256 -23.77 11.23 6.99
CA ILE A 256 -24.13 10.03 7.75
C ILE A 256 -22.90 9.15 8.04
N SER A 257 -22.00 8.96 7.08
CA SER A 257 -20.79 8.14 7.25
C SER A 257 -19.84 8.69 8.32
N VAL A 258 -19.59 10.01 8.32
CA VAL A 258 -18.76 10.69 9.32
C VAL A 258 -19.37 10.54 10.71
N ARG A 259 -20.70 10.71 10.81
CA ARG A 259 -21.42 10.57 12.08
C ARG A 259 -21.44 9.15 12.61
N LEU A 260 -21.63 8.14 11.75
CA LEU A 260 -21.52 6.73 12.13
C LEU A 260 -20.10 6.43 12.63
N ASN A 261 -19.08 6.89 11.91
CA ASN A 261 -17.70 6.74 12.35
C ASN A 261 -17.43 7.44 13.69
N ALA A 262 -18.01 8.61 13.93
CA ALA A 262 -17.90 9.28 15.23
C ALA A 262 -18.57 8.48 16.36
N LEU A 263 -19.81 8.00 16.14
CA LEU A 263 -20.53 7.13 17.09
C LEU A 263 -19.74 5.87 17.44
N ASP A 264 -19.08 5.26 16.46
CA ASP A 264 -18.24 4.08 16.64
C ASP A 264 -17.07 4.29 17.61
N LYS A 265 -16.62 5.54 17.79
CA LYS A 265 -15.51 5.89 18.68
C LYS A 265 -15.95 6.31 20.08
N LEU A 266 -17.24 6.51 20.31
CA LEU A 266 -17.76 6.95 21.61
C LEU A 266 -17.93 5.79 22.59
N PHE A 267 -17.52 6.01 23.84
CA PHE A 267 -17.68 5.05 24.91
C PHE A 267 -19.14 4.92 25.31
N ILE A 268 -19.63 3.68 25.27
CA ILE A 268 -20.98 3.30 25.69
C ILE A 268 -21.28 3.86 27.08
N GLU A 269 -20.43 3.61 28.06
CA GLU A 269 -20.65 4.00 29.46
C GLU A 269 -20.78 5.52 29.67
N LYS A 270 -20.03 6.32 28.92
CA LYS A 270 -19.98 7.78 29.10
C LYS A 270 -21.16 8.50 28.44
N TRP A 271 -21.66 7.99 27.31
CA TRP A 271 -22.55 8.75 26.42
C TRP A 271 -23.97 8.18 26.31
N GLN A 272 -24.44 7.46 27.32
CA GLN A 272 -25.76 6.80 27.31
C GLN A 272 -26.93 7.74 27.04
N ASP A 273 -26.92 8.93 27.64
CA ASP A 273 -28.01 9.89 27.45
C ASP A 273 -28.03 10.46 26.04
N MET A 274 -26.85 10.68 25.43
CA MET A 274 -26.77 11.06 24.03
C MET A 274 -27.33 9.96 23.12
N PHE A 275 -26.92 8.70 23.30
CA PHE A 275 -27.46 7.60 22.49
C PHE A 275 -28.98 7.49 22.63
N TYR A 276 -29.52 7.67 23.84
CA TYR A 276 -30.96 7.69 24.09
C TYR A 276 -31.68 8.78 23.30
N GLU A 277 -31.19 10.02 23.35
CA GLU A 277 -31.78 11.15 22.61
C GLU A 277 -31.73 10.93 21.10
N VAL A 278 -30.62 10.38 20.59
CA VAL A 278 -30.46 10.03 19.17
C VAL A 278 -31.53 9.03 18.74
N VAL A 279 -31.77 7.97 19.52
CA VAL A 279 -32.79 6.96 19.18
C VAL A 279 -34.20 7.55 19.15
N LYS A 280 -34.52 8.47 20.08
CA LYS A 280 -35.84 9.12 20.17
C LYS A 280 -36.10 10.15 19.07
N ASN A 281 -35.06 10.73 18.50
CA ASN A 281 -35.22 11.77 17.49
C ASN A 281 -35.75 11.22 16.16
N ASN A 282 -37.05 11.42 15.88
CA ASN A 282 -37.67 10.96 14.63
C ASN A 282 -37.22 11.71 13.36
N LYS A 283 -36.52 12.84 13.50
CA LYS A 283 -35.89 13.55 12.36
C LYS A 283 -34.50 13.02 12.04
N GLU A 284 -33.97 12.13 12.87
CA GLU A 284 -32.65 11.57 12.71
C GLU A 284 -32.65 10.45 11.67
N ASP A 285 -31.53 10.31 10.96
CA ASP A 285 -31.34 9.23 9.99
C ASP A 285 -31.51 7.86 10.65
N LEU A 286 -32.20 6.94 9.98
CA LEU A 286 -32.55 5.64 10.55
C LEU A 286 -31.30 4.81 10.88
N SER A 287 -30.25 4.91 10.07
CA SER A 287 -28.98 4.20 10.29
C SER A 287 -28.27 4.71 11.55
N ILE A 288 -28.31 6.02 11.77
CA ILE A 288 -27.75 6.67 12.97
C ILE A 288 -28.51 6.20 14.22
N ARG A 289 -29.84 6.15 14.15
CA ARG A 289 -30.68 5.65 15.25
C ARG A 289 -30.41 4.18 15.56
N VAL A 290 -30.27 3.33 14.53
CA VAL A 290 -29.89 1.93 14.71
C VAL A 290 -28.53 1.80 15.39
N ALA A 291 -27.51 2.54 14.92
CA ALA A 291 -26.19 2.55 15.52
C ALA A 291 -26.20 3.02 16.98
N ALA A 292 -27.08 3.95 17.34
CA ALA A 292 -27.28 4.37 18.72
C ALA A 292 -27.92 3.28 19.59
N ILE A 293 -28.91 2.51 19.09
CA ILE A 293 -29.48 1.34 19.80
C ILE A 293 -28.39 0.31 20.12
N GLU A 294 -27.51 0.03 19.16
CA GLU A 294 -26.38 -0.88 19.35
C GLU A 294 -25.41 -0.40 20.45
N ARG A 295 -25.46 0.87 20.83
CA ARG A 295 -24.63 1.50 21.87
C ARG A 295 -25.37 1.83 23.17
N LEU A 296 -26.66 1.49 23.27
CA LEU A 296 -27.37 1.56 24.55
C LEU A 296 -26.80 0.52 25.53
N HIS A 297 -26.74 0.90 26.80
CA HIS A 297 -26.30 0.03 27.87
C HIS A 297 -27.38 -1.01 28.12
N LYS A 298 -27.01 -2.28 27.93
CA LYS A 298 -27.94 -3.42 27.89
C LYS A 298 -28.88 -3.45 29.12
N HIS A 299 -28.32 -3.32 30.32
CA HIS A 299 -29.10 -3.43 31.57
C HIS A 299 -29.79 -2.15 32.03
N GLN A 300 -29.30 -0.97 31.63
CA GLN A 300 -29.79 0.31 32.18
C GLN A 300 -30.89 0.94 31.31
N ARG A 301 -31.12 0.38 30.13
CA ARG A 301 -32.04 0.89 29.12
C ARG A 301 -32.97 -0.21 28.61
N GLU A 302 -33.15 -1.29 29.38
CA GLU A 302 -33.98 -2.45 29.01
C GLU A 302 -35.44 -2.05 28.75
N ASP A 303 -36.05 -1.28 29.66
CA ASP A 303 -37.43 -0.77 29.52
C ASP A 303 -37.60 0.04 28.23
N PHE A 304 -36.59 0.85 27.90
CA PHE A 304 -36.59 1.64 26.67
C PHE A 304 -36.48 0.77 25.41
N LEU A 305 -35.71 -0.32 25.46
CA LEU A 305 -35.68 -1.29 24.36
C LEU A 305 -37.06 -1.94 24.15
N TYR A 306 -37.76 -2.29 25.24
CA TYR A 306 -39.14 -2.79 25.15
C TYR A 306 -40.12 -1.74 24.62
N GLU A 307 -39.99 -0.47 25.03
CA GLU A 307 -40.77 0.66 24.49
C GLU A 307 -40.59 0.77 22.98
N ILE A 308 -39.34 0.74 22.47
CA ILE A 308 -39.04 0.79 21.03
C ILE A 308 -39.76 -0.34 20.29
N ILE A 309 -39.71 -1.56 20.82
CA ILE A 309 -40.35 -2.74 20.20
C ILE A 309 -41.86 -2.55 20.05
N GLN A 310 -42.50 -1.92 21.03
CA GLN A 310 -43.94 -1.72 21.07
C GLN A 310 -44.40 -0.51 20.24
N THR A 311 -43.63 0.56 20.23
CA THR A 311 -44.09 1.89 19.78
C THR A 311 -43.46 2.36 18.47
N SER A 312 -42.29 1.85 18.09
CA SER A 312 -41.59 2.31 16.89
C SER A 312 -42.31 1.88 15.62
N GLN A 313 -42.63 2.83 14.76
CA GLN A 313 -43.11 2.55 13.40
C GLN A 313 -42.03 1.94 12.50
N TYR A 314 -40.74 2.09 12.85
CA TYR A 314 -39.62 1.60 12.05
C TYR A 314 -39.27 0.15 12.41
N PRO A 315 -39.41 -0.81 11.48
CA PRO A 315 -39.09 -2.22 11.70
C PRO A 315 -37.64 -2.46 12.14
N LEU A 316 -36.70 -1.74 11.52
CA LEU A 316 -35.26 -1.87 11.83
C LEU A 316 -34.94 -1.51 13.28
N LEU A 317 -35.59 -0.49 13.86
CA LEU A 317 -35.40 -0.13 15.26
C LEU A 317 -35.96 -1.21 16.19
N ARG A 318 -37.14 -1.75 15.88
CA ARG A 318 -37.76 -2.84 16.63
C ARG A 318 -36.87 -4.08 16.62
N ILE A 319 -36.38 -4.49 15.45
CA ILE A 319 -35.50 -5.66 15.30
C ILE A 319 -34.21 -5.45 16.09
N ASN A 320 -33.55 -4.29 15.97
CA ASN A 320 -32.30 -4.02 16.69
C ASN A 320 -32.50 -3.96 18.21
N ALA A 321 -33.63 -3.44 18.68
CA ALA A 321 -33.97 -3.48 20.10
C ALA A 321 -34.14 -4.92 20.60
N ILE A 322 -34.82 -5.79 19.82
CA ILE A 322 -34.94 -7.22 20.17
C ILE A 322 -33.57 -7.89 20.21
N ILE A 323 -32.71 -7.67 19.19
CA ILE A 323 -31.36 -8.23 19.15
C ILE A 323 -30.54 -7.83 20.37
N LYS A 324 -30.69 -6.58 20.82
CA LYS A 324 -30.00 -6.04 21.98
C LYS A 324 -30.44 -6.70 23.30
N LEU A 325 -31.71 -7.13 23.37
CA LEU A 325 -32.29 -7.84 24.53
C LEU A 325 -31.93 -9.33 24.59
N ILE A 326 -31.63 -9.99 23.47
CA ILE A 326 -31.34 -11.45 23.45
C ILE A 326 -30.24 -11.85 24.45
N PRO A 327 -29.08 -11.17 24.54
CA PRO A 327 -28.06 -11.53 25.52
C PRO A 327 -28.46 -11.28 26.98
N ILE A 328 -29.48 -10.46 27.22
CA ILE A 328 -30.00 -10.12 28.57
C ILE A 328 -30.98 -11.20 29.03
N HIS A 329 -31.84 -11.68 28.12
CA HIS A 329 -32.82 -12.73 28.39
C HIS A 329 -32.63 -13.92 27.45
N PRO A 330 -31.56 -14.72 27.64
CA PRO A 330 -31.32 -15.91 26.82
C PRO A 330 -32.52 -16.88 26.87
N GLU A 331 -33.25 -16.95 27.99
CA GLU A 331 -34.45 -17.77 28.17
C GLU A 331 -35.64 -17.33 27.30
N LYS A 332 -35.68 -16.07 26.86
CA LYS A 332 -36.73 -15.54 25.98
C LYS A 332 -36.33 -15.58 24.50
N SER A 333 -35.18 -16.14 24.17
CA SER A 333 -34.62 -16.12 22.80
C SER A 333 -35.62 -16.58 21.74
N ASP A 334 -36.28 -17.72 21.92
CA ASP A 334 -37.20 -18.25 20.90
C ASP A 334 -38.38 -17.30 20.65
N ARG A 335 -38.90 -16.69 21.72
CA ARG A 335 -39.95 -15.66 21.61
C ARG A 335 -39.43 -14.44 20.87
N PHE A 336 -38.22 -13.98 21.16
CA PHE A 336 -37.60 -12.86 20.45
C PHE A 336 -37.40 -13.16 18.95
N PHE A 337 -36.98 -14.38 18.60
CA PHE A 337 -36.87 -14.79 17.20
C PHE A 337 -38.22 -14.85 16.50
N GLN A 338 -39.26 -15.35 17.16
CA GLN A 338 -40.63 -15.31 16.63
C GLN A 338 -41.10 -13.88 16.37
N MET A 339 -40.82 -12.95 17.29
CA MET A 339 -41.13 -11.53 17.12
C MET A 339 -40.38 -10.92 15.94
N ILE A 340 -39.08 -11.17 15.82
CA ILE A 340 -38.28 -10.72 14.67
C ILE A 340 -38.84 -11.28 13.35
N ASN A 341 -39.14 -12.59 13.30
CA ASN A 341 -39.71 -13.21 12.11
C ASN A 341 -41.05 -12.58 11.74
N LYS A 342 -41.92 -12.31 12.71
CA LYS A 342 -43.19 -11.63 12.45
C LYS A 342 -42.98 -10.26 11.82
N ILE A 343 -42.01 -9.49 12.30
CA ILE A 343 -41.66 -8.18 11.75
C ILE A 343 -41.10 -8.33 10.32
N ILE A 344 -40.22 -9.30 10.08
CA ILE A 344 -39.62 -9.52 8.75
C ILE A 344 -40.68 -9.91 7.72
N HIS A 345 -41.63 -10.79 8.07
CA HIS A 345 -42.65 -11.26 7.13
C HIS A 345 -43.69 -10.19 6.79
N SER A 346 -43.82 -9.14 7.61
CA SER A 346 -44.74 -8.03 7.34
C SER A 346 -44.10 -6.89 6.53
N GLU A 347 -42.81 -7.00 6.15
CA GLU A 347 -42.04 -5.87 5.61
C GLU A 347 -41.31 -6.24 4.32
N GLU A 348 -41.39 -5.40 3.30
CA GLU A 348 -40.75 -5.64 2.00
C GLU A 348 -39.40 -4.93 1.82
N GLU A 349 -39.00 -4.08 2.77
CA GLU A 349 -37.76 -3.28 2.71
C GLU A 349 -36.50 -4.17 2.56
N SER A 350 -35.63 -3.79 1.62
CA SER A 350 -34.41 -4.54 1.29
C SER A 350 -33.44 -4.64 2.47
N GLU A 351 -33.35 -3.59 3.29
CA GLU A 351 -32.52 -3.53 4.49
C GLU A 351 -33.03 -4.49 5.57
N VAL A 352 -34.34 -4.55 5.78
CA VAL A 352 -34.99 -5.52 6.69
C VAL A 352 -34.73 -6.95 6.21
N LYS A 353 -34.78 -7.21 4.90
CA LYS A 353 -34.45 -8.52 4.32
C LYS A 353 -32.98 -8.90 4.48
N ASN A 354 -32.05 -7.95 4.42
CA ASN A 354 -30.63 -8.22 4.66
C ASN A 354 -30.36 -8.53 6.14
N VAL A 355 -30.97 -7.76 7.04
CA VAL A 355 -30.94 -8.02 8.48
C VAL A 355 -31.57 -9.39 8.79
N ALA A 356 -32.68 -9.74 8.14
CA ALA A 356 -33.32 -11.04 8.25
C ALA A 356 -32.39 -12.21 7.90
N LYS A 357 -31.68 -12.13 6.76
CA LYS A 357 -30.72 -13.16 6.34
C LYS A 357 -29.62 -13.36 7.38
N LYS A 358 -29.07 -12.26 7.90
CA LYS A 358 -28.02 -12.31 8.93
C LYS A 358 -28.54 -12.91 10.24
N ILE A 359 -29.76 -12.56 10.65
CA ILE A 359 -30.40 -13.10 11.85
C ILE A 359 -30.69 -14.59 11.70
N ASP A 360 -31.21 -15.05 10.55
CA ASP A 360 -31.49 -16.46 10.29
C ASP A 360 -30.20 -17.30 10.34
N TYR A 361 -29.12 -16.78 9.76
CA TYR A 361 -27.79 -17.40 9.86
C TYR A 361 -27.30 -17.49 11.30
N ASP A 362 -27.29 -16.36 12.03
CA ASP A 362 -26.91 -16.31 13.45
C ASP A 362 -27.78 -17.26 14.30
N PHE A 363 -29.08 -17.34 14.03
CA PHE A 363 -30.01 -18.19 14.75
C PHE A 363 -29.68 -19.67 14.60
N LYS A 364 -29.42 -20.13 13.37
CA LYS A 364 -29.04 -21.52 13.09
C LYS A 364 -27.73 -21.90 13.79
N ILE A 365 -26.77 -20.97 13.81
CA ILE A 365 -25.53 -21.12 14.55
C ILE A 365 -25.82 -21.23 16.06
N LEU A 366 -26.52 -20.25 16.63
CA LEU A 366 -26.81 -20.20 18.06
C LEU A 366 -27.61 -21.41 18.54
N ALA A 367 -28.57 -21.89 17.75
CA ALA A 367 -29.34 -23.10 18.06
C ALA A 367 -28.41 -24.33 18.16
N THR A 368 -27.48 -24.47 17.21
CA THR A 368 -26.49 -25.57 17.22
C THR A 368 -25.60 -25.49 18.45
N LEU A 369 -25.08 -24.30 18.75
CA LEU A 369 -24.18 -24.08 19.89
C LEU A 369 -24.91 -24.24 21.24
N ARG A 370 -26.14 -23.77 21.38
CA ARG A 370 -26.97 -23.97 22.59
C ARG A 370 -27.31 -25.44 22.83
N ASN A 371 -27.61 -26.18 21.77
CA ASN A 371 -27.83 -27.62 21.86
C ASN A 371 -26.56 -28.35 22.33
N LEU A 372 -25.38 -27.91 21.87
CA LEU A 372 -24.11 -28.45 22.34
C LEU A 372 -23.85 -28.09 23.81
N CYS A 373 -24.04 -26.84 24.22
CA CYS A 373 -23.91 -26.43 25.62
C CYS A 373 -24.85 -27.21 26.56
N THR A 374 -26.09 -27.43 26.13
CA THR A 374 -27.05 -28.30 26.84
C THR A 374 -26.54 -29.74 26.92
N ALA A 375 -26.03 -30.30 25.82
CA ALA A 375 -25.49 -31.65 25.78
C ALA A 375 -24.27 -31.81 26.69
N TYR A 376 -23.38 -30.82 26.75
CA TYR A 376 -22.28 -30.77 27.72
C TYR A 376 -22.78 -30.79 29.15
N THR A 377 -23.78 -29.97 29.46
CA THR A 377 -24.38 -29.89 30.80
C THR A 377 -25.03 -31.21 31.21
N MET A 378 -25.68 -31.90 30.29
CA MET A 378 -26.32 -33.20 30.52
C MET A 378 -25.36 -34.40 30.40
N ASN A 379 -24.09 -34.16 30.04
CA ASN A 379 -23.12 -35.21 29.73
C ASN A 379 -23.63 -36.23 28.67
N ASP A 380 -24.40 -35.76 27.69
CA ASP A 380 -25.00 -36.57 26.63
C ASP A 380 -23.95 -36.86 25.53
N LYS A 381 -23.15 -37.91 25.75
CA LYS A 381 -22.03 -38.29 24.87
C LYS A 381 -22.45 -38.48 23.41
N SER A 382 -23.66 -38.98 23.17
CA SER A 382 -24.18 -39.20 21.82
C SER A 382 -24.36 -37.86 21.09
N LYS A 383 -25.09 -36.92 21.71
CA LYS A 383 -25.28 -35.57 21.13
C LYS A 383 -23.98 -34.80 21.01
N ILE A 384 -23.09 -34.89 22.01
CA ILE A 384 -21.78 -34.23 21.98
C ILE A 384 -21.00 -34.67 20.73
N SER A 385 -20.88 -35.99 20.49
CA SER A 385 -20.13 -36.51 19.35
C SER A 385 -20.63 -36.02 17.98
N GLY A 386 -21.94 -35.78 17.86
CA GLY A 386 -22.57 -35.26 16.64
C GLY A 386 -22.51 -33.73 16.49
N LEU A 387 -22.38 -32.98 17.58
CA LEU A 387 -22.46 -31.52 17.61
C LEU A 387 -21.09 -30.84 17.68
N GLU A 388 -20.09 -31.44 18.33
CA GLU A 388 -18.73 -30.87 18.42
C GLU A 388 -18.08 -30.59 17.06
N PRO A 389 -18.12 -31.50 16.07
CA PRO A 389 -17.55 -31.21 14.75
C PRO A 389 -18.23 -30.00 14.09
N LYS A 390 -19.55 -29.88 14.23
CA LYS A 390 -20.33 -28.75 13.69
C LYS A 390 -19.95 -27.44 14.38
N ALA A 391 -19.81 -27.45 15.71
CA ALA A 391 -19.38 -26.28 16.46
C ALA A 391 -17.95 -25.83 16.10
N LYS A 392 -17.02 -26.77 15.82
CA LYS A 392 -15.68 -26.43 15.32
C LYS A 392 -15.72 -25.80 13.92
N VAL A 393 -16.55 -26.34 13.02
CA VAL A 393 -16.74 -25.76 11.67
C VAL A 393 -17.29 -24.34 11.78
N ILE A 394 -18.33 -24.13 12.60
CA ILE A 394 -18.89 -22.80 12.89
C ILE A 394 -17.79 -21.85 13.38
N GLY A 395 -16.98 -22.26 14.36
CA GLY A 395 -15.89 -21.42 14.88
C GLY A 395 -14.89 -21.00 13.78
N ARG A 396 -14.50 -21.94 12.91
CA ARG A 396 -13.59 -21.66 11.78
C ARG A 396 -14.22 -20.74 10.73
N GLU A 397 -15.49 -20.95 10.41
CA GLU A 397 -16.23 -20.09 9.47
C GLU A 397 -16.32 -18.66 10.01
N LEU A 398 -16.72 -18.48 11.26
CA LEU A 398 -16.78 -17.16 11.89
C LEU A 398 -15.41 -16.46 11.89
N ASN A 399 -14.35 -17.20 12.21
CA ASN A 399 -12.99 -16.67 12.14
C ASN A 399 -12.58 -16.29 10.72
N SER A 400 -12.97 -17.07 9.72
CA SER A 400 -12.66 -16.76 8.32
C SER A 400 -13.39 -15.52 7.81
N VAL A 401 -14.60 -15.25 8.32
CA VAL A 401 -15.46 -14.15 7.88
C VAL A 401 -15.09 -12.83 8.57
N GLY A 402 -14.84 -12.85 9.87
CA GLY A 402 -14.60 -11.61 10.64
C GLY A 402 -13.64 -11.77 11.80
N GLY A 403 -12.80 -12.82 11.77
CA GLY A 403 -11.80 -13.08 12.79
C GLY A 403 -12.39 -13.33 14.17
N ILE A 404 -11.61 -13.00 15.19
CA ILE A 404 -11.96 -13.20 16.60
C ILE A 404 -13.14 -12.33 17.02
N GLU A 405 -13.27 -11.11 16.48
CA GLU A 405 -14.39 -10.22 16.80
C GLU A 405 -15.73 -10.85 16.42
N GLU A 406 -15.80 -11.50 15.25
CA GLU A 406 -17.02 -12.17 14.79
C GLU A 406 -17.32 -13.44 15.61
N MET A 407 -16.29 -14.20 15.99
CA MET A 407 -16.44 -15.30 16.94
C MET A 407 -16.98 -14.81 18.28
N ARG A 408 -16.41 -13.72 18.84
CA ARG A 408 -16.83 -13.14 20.12
C ARG A 408 -18.25 -12.61 20.03
N ARG A 409 -18.63 -12.00 18.90
CA ARG A 409 -19.99 -11.51 18.64
C ARG A 409 -21.02 -12.63 18.79
N ILE A 410 -20.79 -13.79 18.17
CA ILE A 410 -21.69 -14.96 18.29
C ILE A 410 -21.62 -15.57 19.68
N PHE A 411 -20.43 -15.78 20.23
CA PHE A 411 -20.25 -16.38 21.55
C PHE A 411 -20.98 -15.57 22.63
N ASN A 412 -20.86 -14.24 22.60
CA ASN A 412 -21.54 -13.34 23.53
C ASN A 412 -23.08 -13.38 23.40
N LYS A 413 -23.61 -13.78 22.24
CA LYS A 413 -25.07 -13.98 22.04
C LYS A 413 -25.59 -15.29 22.64
N LEU A 414 -24.72 -16.24 22.99
CA LEU A 414 -25.13 -17.42 23.75
C LEU A 414 -25.64 -17.03 25.14
N GLY A 415 -25.12 -15.93 25.70
CA GLY A 415 -25.33 -15.56 27.09
C GLY A 415 -24.62 -16.52 28.04
N GLY A 416 -24.76 -16.29 29.36
CA GLY A 416 -24.13 -17.11 30.41
C GLY A 416 -24.84 -18.45 30.64
N ILE A 417 -24.94 -19.29 29.61
CA ILE A 417 -25.62 -20.59 29.71
C ILE A 417 -24.67 -21.70 30.23
N PRO A 418 -25.18 -22.68 31.00
CA PRO A 418 -24.40 -23.85 31.39
C PRO A 418 -23.79 -24.57 30.18
N GLY A 419 -22.54 -25.03 30.31
CA GLY A 419 -21.79 -25.70 29.23
C GLY A 419 -21.07 -24.76 28.25
N GLN A 420 -21.22 -23.44 28.38
CA GLN A 420 -20.52 -22.47 27.53
C GLN A 420 -18.99 -22.52 27.69
N ARG A 421 -18.48 -22.74 28.91
CA ARG A 421 -17.03 -22.87 29.16
C ARG A 421 -16.38 -24.02 28.38
N THR A 422 -17.08 -25.14 28.25
CA THR A 422 -16.61 -26.29 27.47
C THR A 422 -16.61 -26.00 25.98
N LEU A 423 -17.60 -25.22 25.50
CA LEU A 423 -17.59 -24.70 24.13
C LEU A 423 -16.42 -23.71 23.91
N GLU A 424 -16.10 -22.88 24.89
CA GLU A 424 -14.95 -21.97 24.85
C GLU A 424 -13.65 -22.74 24.64
N MET A 425 -13.42 -23.77 25.46
CA MET A 425 -12.30 -24.70 25.33
C MET A 425 -12.30 -25.44 23.99
N LEU A 426 -13.48 -25.77 23.43
CA LEU A 426 -13.58 -26.42 22.11
C LEU A 426 -13.06 -25.51 20.99
N TRP A 427 -13.20 -24.20 21.16
CA TRP A 427 -12.77 -23.18 20.20
C TRP A 427 -11.33 -22.70 20.41
N ASP A 428 -10.64 -23.16 21.46
CA ASP A 428 -9.23 -22.89 21.65
C ASP A 428 -8.40 -23.31 20.44
N GLY A 429 -7.53 -22.40 20.01
CA GLY A 429 -6.67 -22.58 18.84
C GLY A 429 -7.35 -22.36 17.48
N ILE A 430 -8.62 -21.93 17.45
CA ILE A 430 -9.22 -21.35 16.23
C ILE A 430 -8.81 -19.87 16.16
N GLY A 431 -7.91 -19.54 15.22
CA GLY A 431 -7.32 -18.20 15.17
C GLY A 431 -6.45 -17.94 16.41
N GLU A 432 -6.61 -16.78 17.04
CA GLU A 432 -6.01 -16.50 18.37
C GLU A 432 -7.04 -16.58 19.51
N TRP A 433 -8.13 -17.33 19.34
CA TRP A 433 -9.08 -17.56 20.42
C TRP A 433 -8.38 -18.25 21.60
N ARG A 434 -8.51 -17.63 22.77
CA ARG A 434 -8.04 -18.14 24.06
C ARG A 434 -9.22 -18.11 25.02
N GLY A 435 -9.72 -19.28 25.37
CA GLY A 435 -10.81 -19.53 26.31
C GLY A 435 -10.37 -19.71 27.75
#